data_AF-A0A1T5PCK0-F1
#
_entry.id   AF-A0A1T5PCK0-F1
#
_cell.length_a   1.000
_cell.length_b   1.000
_cell.length_c   1.000
_cell.angle_alpha   90.00
_cell.angle_beta   90.00
_cell.angle_gamma   90.00
#
_symmetry.space_group_name_H-M   'P 1'
#
loop_
_entity.id
_entity.type
_entity.pdbx_description
1 polymer ?
#
loop_
_entity_poly.entity_id
_entity_poly.type
_entity_poly.pdbx_seq_one_letter_code
_entity_poly.pdbx_strand_id
1 'polypeptide(L)'
;MFNKIAPDKWKHFFAGILMGAVLEVVSALTFPGRPLLAALVALAVVIVISYGFELFSLITGKGHHDVMDAVASIIGGITGMLPGALVYQWMFA
;
A
#
# COMPACT_ATOMS: atom_id res chain seq x y z
N MET A 1 22.35 16.57 -5.06
CA MET A 1 21.93 15.71 -6.18
C MET A 1 20.54 15.16 -5.85
N PHE A 2 19.50 16.00 -5.92
CA PHE A 2 18.12 15.54 -5.78
C PHE A 2 17.75 14.93 -7.13
N ASN A 3 18.00 13.63 -7.26
CA ASN A 3 17.59 12.87 -8.43
C ASN A 3 16.10 13.14 -8.65
N LYS A 4 15.74 13.54 -9.88
CA LYS A 4 14.36 13.57 -10.32
C LYS A 4 13.77 12.19 -10.03
N ILE A 5 12.86 12.10 -9.07
CA ILE A 5 12.06 10.88 -8.87
C ILE A 5 11.48 10.53 -10.23
N ALA A 6 11.78 9.34 -10.74
CA ALA A 6 11.33 8.94 -12.06
C ALA A 6 9.79 9.02 -12.10
N PRO A 7 9.18 9.50 -13.20
CA PRO A 7 7.73 9.60 -13.32
C PRO A 7 6.98 8.27 -13.06
N ASP A 8 7.66 7.13 -13.20
CA ASP A 8 7.08 5.81 -12.88
C ASP A 8 6.82 5.62 -11.37
N LYS A 9 7.71 6.08 -10.48
CA LYS A 9 7.60 5.90 -9.02
C LYS A 9 6.37 6.61 -8.48
N TRP A 10 6.01 7.74 -9.08
CA TRP A 10 4.77 8.43 -8.74
C TRP A 10 3.53 7.58 -9.04
N LYS A 11 3.52 6.80 -10.12
CA LYS A 11 2.40 5.89 -10.43
C LYS A 11 2.28 4.80 -9.38
N HIS A 12 3.40 4.21 -8.97
CA HIS A 12 3.45 3.22 -7.89
C HIS A 12 3.02 3.80 -6.55
N PHE A 13 3.45 5.02 -6.23
CA PHE A 13 3.01 5.74 -5.06
C PHE A 13 1.48 5.99 -5.05
N PHE A 14 0.91 6.51 -6.13
CA PHE A 14 -0.54 6.74 -6.21
C PHE A 14 -1.35 5.43 -6.19
N ALA A 15 -0.87 4.38 -6.86
CA ALA A 15 -1.47 3.05 -6.77
C ALA A 15 -1.40 2.52 -5.32
N GLY A 16 -0.28 2.74 -4.65
CA GLY A 16 -0.07 2.48 -3.24
C GLY A 16 -1.12 3.15 -2.37
N ILE A 17 -1.37 4.45 -2.54
CA ILE A 17 -2.40 5.19 -1.77
C ILE A 17 -3.77 4.52 -1.89
N LEU A 18 -4.21 4.24 -3.12
CA LEU A 18 -5.50 3.60 -3.33
C LEU A 18 -5.56 2.21 -2.67
N MET A 19 -4.52 1.40 -2.86
CA MET A 19 -4.41 0.08 -2.27
C MET A 19 -4.44 0.14 -0.73
N GLY A 20 -3.66 1.03 -0.12
CA GLY A 20 -3.59 1.20 1.33
C GLY A 20 -4.94 1.62 1.93
N ALA A 21 -5.65 2.55 1.28
CA ALA A 21 -6.97 2.98 1.73
C ALA A 21 -7.99 1.82 1.70
N VAL A 22 -8.03 1.06 0.60
CA VAL A 22 -8.93 -0.09 0.46
C VAL A 22 -8.59 -1.18 1.47
N LEU A 23 -7.32 -1.54 1.61
CA LEU A 23 -6.88 -2.58 2.53
C LEU A 23 -7.15 -2.20 3.99
N GLU A 24 -6.96 -0.94 4.36
CA GLU A 24 -7.28 -0.47 5.71
C GLU A 24 -8.77 -0.59 6.01
N VAL A 25 -9.65 -0.13 5.11
CA VAL A 25 -11.11 -0.23 5.28
C VAL A 25 -11.54 -1.70 5.39
N VAL A 26 -11.03 -2.57 4.51
CA VAL A 26 -11.34 -4.01 4.53
C VAL A 26 -10.86 -4.64 5.84
N SER A 27 -9.65 -4.30 6.29
CA SER A 27 -9.09 -4.82 7.53
C SER A 27 -9.89 -4.34 8.75
N ALA A 28 -10.29 -3.06 8.78
CA ALA A 28 -11.11 -2.49 9.86
C ALA A 28 -12.52 -3.11 9.93
N LEU A 29 -13.13 -3.43 8.78
CA LEU A 29 -14.39 -4.19 8.72
C LEU A 29 -14.22 -5.63 9.22
N THR A 30 -13.05 -6.24 9.01
CA THR A 30 -12.74 -7.61 9.44
C THR A 30 -12.42 -7.69 10.94
N PHE A 31 -11.81 -6.66 11.50
CA PHE A 31 -11.40 -6.59 12.91
C PHE A 31 -12.07 -5.42 13.66
N PRO A 32 -13.41 -5.43 13.79
CA PRO A 32 -14.14 -4.34 14.42
C PRO A 32 -13.68 -4.13 15.88
N GLY A 33 -13.53 -2.86 16.26
CA GLY A 33 -13.07 -2.47 17.60
C GLY A 33 -11.59 -2.74 17.89
N ARG A 34 -10.80 -3.18 16.90
CA ARG A 34 -9.36 -3.45 17.04
C ARG A 34 -8.54 -2.68 16.00
N PRO A 35 -8.51 -1.33 16.07
CA PRO A 35 -7.90 -0.50 15.02
C PRO A 35 -6.41 -0.76 14.81
N LEU A 36 -5.66 -1.04 15.88
CA LEU A 36 -4.24 -1.37 15.76
C LEU A 36 -4.01 -2.70 15.01
N LEU A 37 -4.83 -3.73 15.29
CA LEU A 37 -4.73 -5.00 14.60
C LEU A 37 -5.09 -4.84 13.11
N ALA A 38 -6.14 -4.07 12.82
CA ALA A 38 -6.54 -3.77 11.46
C ALA A 38 -5.40 -3.11 10.66
N ALA A 39 -4.78 -2.07 11.22
CA ALA A 39 -3.67 -1.36 10.61
C ALA A 39 -2.44 -2.24 10.38
N LEU A 40 -2.07 -3.08 11.36
CA LEU A 40 -0.93 -4.00 11.22
C LEU A 40 -1.17 -5.05 10.13
N VAL A 41 -2.38 -5.59 10.03
CA VAL A 41 -2.74 -6.55 8.98
C VAL A 41 -2.74 -5.86 7.61
N ALA A 42 -3.34 -4.68 7.48
CA ALA A 42 -3.33 -3.92 6.24
C ALA A 42 -1.90 -3.59 5.79
N LEU A 43 -1.03 -3.14 6.70
CA LEU A 43 0.38 -2.88 6.41
C LEU A 43 1.12 -4.14 5.94
N ALA A 44 0.92 -5.27 6.62
CA ALA A 44 1.54 -6.53 6.22
C ALA A 44 1.13 -6.92 4.79
N VAL A 45 -0.16 -6.78 4.45
CA VAL A 45 -0.67 -7.07 3.11
C VAL A 45 -0.13 -6.07 2.08
N VAL A 46 -0.06 -4.77 2.39
CA VAL A 46 0.57 -3.75 1.52
C VAL A 46 2.00 -4.13 1.18
N ILE A 47 2.80 -4.55 2.16
CA ILE A 47 4.20 -4.95 1.97
C ILE A 47 4.27 -6.21 1.09
N VAL A 48 3.46 -7.23 1.40
CA VAL A 48 3.43 -8.49 0.64
C VAL A 48 3.02 -8.26 -0.81
N ILE A 49 1.99 -7.46 -1.08
CA ILE A 49 1.55 -7.16 -2.44
C ILE A 49 2.62 -6.36 -3.19
N SER A 50 3.16 -5.30 -2.57
CA SER A 50 4.14 -4.42 -3.20
C SER A 50 5.43 -5.18 -3.57
N TYR A 51 5.96 -5.97 -2.63
CA TYR A 51 7.13 -6.80 -2.90
C TYR A 51 6.80 -8.01 -3.78
N GLY A 52 5.58 -8.55 -3.69
CA GLY A 52 5.12 -9.68 -4.49
C GLY A 52 5.07 -9.37 -5.98
N PHE A 53 4.61 -8.18 -6.37
CA PHE A 53 4.68 -7.74 -7.78
C PHE A 53 6.12 -7.65 -8.29
N GLU A 54 7.02 -7.18 -7.43
CA GLU A 54 8.44 -7.01 -7.76
C GLU A 54 9.15 -8.35 -7.94
N LEU A 55 8.93 -9.27 -7.01
CA LEU A 55 9.43 -10.63 -7.08
C LEU A 55 8.85 -11.40 -8.28
N PHE A 56 7.57 -11.18 -8.59
CA PHE A 56 6.92 -11.76 -9.76
C PHE A 56 7.56 -11.26 -11.06
N SER A 57 7.82 -9.95 -11.16
CA SER A 57 8.52 -9.33 -12.30
C SER A 57 9.91 -9.94 -12.49
N LEU A 58 10.66 -10.13 -11.39
CA LEU A 58 11.98 -10.75 -11.39
C LEU A 58 11.96 -12.21 -11.89
N ILE A 59 11.04 -13.03 -11.36
CA ILE A 59 10.99 -14.47 -11.66
C ILE A 59 10.49 -14.73 -13.07
N THR A 60 9.49 -13.97 -13.52
CA THR A 60 8.83 -14.22 -14.81
C THR A 60 9.44 -13.46 -15.98
N GLY A 61 10.27 -12.45 -15.69
CA GLY A 61 10.76 -11.49 -16.69
C GLY A 61 9.65 -10.61 -17.29
N LYS A 62 8.45 -10.62 -16.71
CA LYS A 62 7.31 -9.81 -17.16
C LYS A 62 7.20 -8.53 -16.34
N GLY A 63 7.55 -7.42 -16.96
CA GLY A 63 7.51 -6.10 -16.33
C GLY A 63 8.91 -5.50 -16.20
N HIS A 64 9.01 -4.43 -15.43
CA HIS A 64 10.28 -3.84 -15.03
C HIS A 64 10.58 -4.30 -13.61
N HIS A 65 11.77 -4.84 -13.37
CA HIS A 65 12.22 -5.14 -12.01
C HIS A 65 12.97 -3.93 -11.46
N ASP A 66 12.37 -3.22 -10.51
CA ASP A 66 12.96 -2.15 -9.73
C ASP A 66 12.36 -2.15 -8.30
N VAL A 67 13.17 -2.54 -7.31
CA VAL A 67 12.78 -2.53 -5.88
C VAL A 67 12.22 -1.18 -5.42
N MET A 68 12.59 -0.08 -6.06
CA MET A 68 12.06 1.23 -5.75
C MET A 68 10.57 1.39 -6.09
N ASP A 69 10.02 0.58 -7.01
CA ASP A 69 8.58 0.53 -7.30
C ASP A 69 7.79 -0.06 -6.12
N ALA A 70 8.32 -1.12 -5.50
CA ALA A 70 7.77 -1.68 -4.27
C ALA A 70 7.85 -0.68 -3.12
N VAL A 71 8.99 0.00 -2.94
CA VAL A 71 9.16 1.02 -1.89
C VAL A 71 8.18 2.19 -2.08
N ALA A 72 8.05 2.71 -3.30
CA ALA A 72 7.10 3.77 -3.61
C ALA A 72 5.65 3.34 -3.33
N SER A 73 5.29 2.10 -3.69
CA SER A 73 3.98 1.52 -3.42
C SER A 73 3.71 1.36 -1.91
N ILE A 74 4.70 0.96 -1.11
CA ILE A 74 4.56 0.83 0.36
C ILE A 74 4.37 2.19 1.01
N ILE A 75 5.18 3.20 0.64
CA ILE A 75 5.04 4.57 1.18
C ILE A 75 3.68 5.15 0.81
N GLY A 76 3.23 4.92 -0.43
CA GLY A 76 1.87 5.23 -0.87
C GLY A 76 0.83 4.51 -0.04
N GLY A 77 0.99 3.20 0.18
CA GLY A 77 0.11 2.36 0.99
C GLY A 77 -0.06 2.89 2.41
N ILE A 78 1.03 3.18 3.11
CA ILE A 78 1.01 3.77 4.45
C ILE A 78 0.27 5.12 4.43
N THR A 79 0.52 5.95 3.41
CA THR A 79 -0.18 7.23 3.24
C THR A 79 -1.67 7.05 3.02
N GLY A 80 -2.09 6.04 2.24
CA GLY A 80 -3.48 5.71 1.96
C GLY A 80 -4.22 5.05 3.12
N MET A 81 -3.53 4.35 4.02
CA MET A 81 -4.15 3.79 5.22
C MET A 81 -4.77 4.88 6.10
N LEU A 82 -4.17 6.08 6.18
CA LEU A 82 -4.70 7.19 6.97
C LEU A 82 -6.14 7.59 6.56
N PRO A 83 -6.44 7.96 5.30
CA PRO A 83 -7.81 8.23 4.89
C PRO A 83 -8.71 6.99 4.97
N GLY A 84 -8.19 5.77 4.76
CA GLY A 84 -8.97 4.54 4.93
C GLY A 84 -9.48 4.36 6.37
N ALA A 85 -8.60 4.57 7.35
CA ALA A 85 -8.96 4.52 8.76
C ALA A 85 -9.99 5.61 9.11
N LEU A 86 -9.81 6.84 8.60
CA LEU A 86 -10.75 7.94 8.81
C LEU A 86 -12.14 7.65 8.22
N VAL A 87 -12.20 7.04 7.03
CA VAL A 87 -13.47 6.63 6.40
C VAL A 87 -14.20 5.61 7.28
N TYR A 88 -13.49 4.59 7.76
CA TYR A 88 -14.11 3.60 8.64
C TYR A 88 -14.65 4.23 9.93
N GLN A 89 -13.85 5.09 10.59
CA GLN A 89 -14.28 5.79 11.79
C GLN A 89 -15.51 6.66 11.52
N TRP A 90 -15.54 7.41 10.42
CA TRP A 90 -16.70 8.24 10.06
C TRP A 90 -17.98 7.44 9.82
N MET A 91 -17.88 6.20 9.33
CA MET A 91 -19.03 5.35 9.05
C MET A 91 -19.56 4.59 10.26
N PHE A 92 -18.71 4.32 11.26
CA PHE A 92 -19.00 3.36 12.33
C PHE A 92 -18.74 3.87 13.77
N ALA A 93 -18.30 5.13 13.94
CA ALA A 93 -18.22 5.83 15.23
C ALA A 93 -19.42 6.76 15.43
#